data_AF-D8UF85-F1
#
_entry.id   AF-D8UF85-F1
#
_cell.length_a   1.000
_cell.length_b   1.000
_cell.length_c   1.000
_cell.angle_alpha   90.00
_cell.angle_beta   90.00
_cell.angle_gamma   90.00
#
_symmetry.space_group_name_H-M   'P 1'
#
loop_
_entity.id
_entity.type
_entity.pdbx_description
1 polymer ?
#
loop_
_entity_poly.entity_id
_entity_poly.type
_entity_poly.pdbx_seq_one_letter_code
_entity_poly.pdbx_strand_id
1 'polypeptide(L)'
;MPPYRDIYANSKKYATLMQPVSDAIHQFEGDRPSIGQVLKVQRALDAHFAEFDKQNPDMMVKPRGNKEAVGVQSVYEQRRGSTLSNVLVPLAHALDPINFVQLNGGDNWFPPFHELSKEERKDARKLAAEVYAGNGEGATEEDRRADKEMLSEWGTLALMGVPDDCKEHMEVLTARKTVESKAGNSTTVSVQIAGIEARLMFWSQHMSVQYPALANVADRVLRMHTTTCAAERNWSLWGNIFSKARNRLAQERAEKLIYIRQNDDSNKGKGSRLSDEEVVMTLLAAEDEKSARV
;
A
#
# COMPACT_ATOMS: atom_id res chain seq x y z
N MET A 1 -12.71 10.66 -44.38
CA MET A 1 -11.35 11.09 -43.99
C MET A 1 -10.80 10.09 -43.00
N PRO A 2 -9.53 9.65 -43.11
CA PRO A 2 -9.06 8.53 -42.30
C PRO A 2 -8.88 8.94 -40.83
N PRO A 3 -9.19 8.06 -39.86
CA PRO A 3 -9.20 8.35 -38.42
C PRO A 3 -7.81 8.56 -37.78
N TYR A 4 -6.75 8.58 -38.59
CA TYR A 4 -5.35 8.62 -38.14
C TYR A 4 -4.72 10.02 -38.15
N ARG A 5 -5.53 11.08 -38.26
CA ARG A 5 -5.02 12.40 -38.66
C ARG A 5 -4.15 13.13 -37.63
N ASP A 6 -4.00 12.62 -36.41
CA ASP A 6 -2.98 13.18 -35.51
C ASP A 6 -2.56 12.24 -34.37
N ILE A 7 -1.88 11.14 -34.72
CA ILE A 7 -1.26 10.25 -33.72
C ILE A 7 -0.39 11.06 -32.76
N TYR A 8 0.36 12.05 -33.26
CA TYR A 8 1.24 12.87 -32.45
C TYR A 8 0.49 13.77 -31.46
N ALA A 9 -0.57 14.46 -31.88
CA ALA A 9 -1.37 15.26 -30.95
C ALA A 9 -2.08 14.39 -29.90
N ASN A 10 -2.60 13.23 -30.30
CA ASN A 10 -3.23 12.29 -29.36
C ASN A 10 -2.22 11.71 -28.38
N SER A 11 -1.02 11.33 -28.85
CA SER A 11 0.08 10.88 -28.00
C SER A 11 0.52 11.96 -27.01
N LYS A 12 0.59 13.22 -27.43
CA LYS A 12 0.92 14.35 -26.55
C LYS A 12 -0.12 14.53 -25.44
N LYS A 13 -1.40 14.36 -25.75
CA LYS A 13 -2.49 14.38 -24.75
C LYS A 13 -2.32 13.21 -23.77
N TYR A 14 -2.16 11.98 -24.24
CA TYR A 14 -1.93 10.82 -23.37
C TYR A 14 -0.67 10.94 -22.51
N ALA A 15 0.39 11.60 -23.00
CA ALA A 15 1.61 11.84 -22.22
C ALA A 15 1.34 12.61 -20.92
N THR A 16 0.29 13.43 -20.86
CA THR A 16 -0.09 14.15 -19.62
C THR A 16 -0.53 13.21 -18.50
N LEU A 17 -1.03 12.01 -18.83
CA LEU A 17 -1.40 10.98 -17.85
C LEU A 17 -0.20 10.23 -17.28
N MET A 18 0.98 10.31 -17.92
CA MET A 18 2.16 9.57 -17.49
C MET A 18 2.65 10.00 -16.13
N GLN A 19 2.58 11.31 -15.82
CA GLN A 19 3.03 11.80 -14.52
C GLN A 19 2.15 11.30 -13.36
N PRO A 20 0.81 11.46 -13.38
CA PRO A 20 -0.04 10.87 -12.34
C PRO A 20 0.10 9.36 -12.18
N VAL A 21 0.24 8.63 -13.30
CA VAL A 21 0.46 7.17 -13.27
C VAL A 21 1.83 6.85 -12.65
N SER A 22 2.88 7.57 -13.02
CA SER A 22 4.21 7.42 -12.44
C SER A 22 4.19 7.73 -10.94
N ASP A 23 3.53 8.80 -10.51
CA ASP A 23 3.42 9.17 -9.10
C ASP A 23 2.66 8.12 -8.29
N ALA A 24 1.61 7.51 -8.86
CA ALA A 24 0.90 6.40 -8.25
C ALA A 24 1.78 5.15 -8.11
N ILE A 25 2.53 4.80 -9.15
CA ILE A 25 3.50 3.68 -9.12
C ILE A 25 4.55 3.91 -8.03
N HIS A 26 5.14 5.11 -7.95
CA HIS A 26 6.11 5.43 -6.90
C HIS A 26 5.50 5.32 -5.49
N GLN A 27 4.23 5.68 -5.31
CA GLN A 27 3.53 5.49 -4.03
C GLN A 27 3.26 4.02 -3.72
N PHE A 28 3.01 3.18 -4.73
CA PHE A 28 2.80 1.74 -4.56
C PHE A 28 4.09 0.93 -4.38
N GLU A 29 5.21 1.43 -4.92
CA GLU A 29 6.49 0.70 -5.01
C GLU A 29 7.63 1.29 -4.18
N GLY A 30 7.43 2.47 -3.60
CA GLY A 30 8.44 3.22 -2.86
C GLY A 30 8.98 2.50 -1.62
N ASP A 31 9.69 3.23 -0.76
CA ASP A 31 10.24 2.65 0.46
C ASP A 31 9.14 2.43 1.50
N ARG A 32 8.70 1.17 1.60
CA ARG A 32 7.69 0.62 2.55
C ARG A 32 6.25 1.08 2.27
N PRO A 33 5.68 0.72 1.11
CA PRO A 33 4.28 0.98 0.83
C PRO A 33 3.39 0.21 1.80
N SER A 34 2.30 0.82 2.26
CA SER A 34 1.33 0.16 3.14
C SER A 34 -0.04 0.06 2.49
N ILE A 35 -0.70 -1.08 2.66
CA ILE A 35 -2.00 -1.35 2.01
C ILE A 35 -3.08 -0.33 2.37
N GLY A 36 -3.04 0.28 3.55
CA GLY A 36 -3.97 1.34 3.94
C GLY A 36 -3.88 2.63 3.13
N GLN A 37 -2.80 2.85 2.36
CA GLN A 37 -2.69 4.02 1.46
C GLN A 37 -3.32 3.79 0.09
N VAL A 38 -3.53 2.52 -0.30
CA VAL A 38 -3.85 2.13 -1.67
C VAL A 38 -5.16 2.77 -2.14
N LEU A 39 -6.17 2.84 -1.29
CA LEU A 39 -7.46 3.42 -1.62
C LEU A 39 -7.34 4.90 -2.03
N LYS A 40 -6.54 5.68 -1.31
CA LYS A 40 -6.35 7.12 -1.59
C LYS A 40 -5.62 7.33 -2.91
N VAL A 41 -4.58 6.53 -3.18
CA VAL A 41 -3.84 6.57 -4.45
C VAL A 41 -4.74 6.17 -5.62
N GLN A 42 -5.55 5.12 -5.46
CA GLN A 42 -6.50 4.69 -6.50
C GLN A 42 -7.52 5.78 -6.81
N ARG A 43 -8.14 6.39 -5.79
CA ARG A 43 -9.13 7.46 -5.99
C ARG A 43 -8.54 8.73 -6.59
N ALA A 44 -7.30 9.06 -6.23
CA ALA A 44 -6.57 10.16 -6.87
C ALA A 44 -6.36 9.88 -8.37
N LEU A 45 -5.99 8.65 -8.72
CA LEU A 45 -5.82 8.23 -10.10
C LEU A 45 -7.14 8.21 -10.88
N ASP A 46 -8.23 7.72 -10.27
CA ASP A 46 -9.59 7.81 -10.83
C ASP A 46 -9.96 9.26 -11.16
N ALA A 47 -9.68 10.20 -10.25
CA ALA A 47 -9.93 11.63 -10.47
C ALA A 47 -9.09 12.21 -11.62
N HIS A 48 -7.81 11.80 -11.75
CA HIS A 48 -6.97 12.20 -12.88
C HIS A 48 -7.51 11.70 -14.22
N PHE A 49 -7.99 10.46 -14.28
CA PHE A 49 -8.58 9.92 -15.51
C PHE A 49 -9.92 10.56 -15.85
N ALA A 50 -10.76 10.82 -14.84
CA ALA A 50 -12.03 11.53 -15.04
C ALA A 50 -11.83 12.96 -15.57
N GLU A 51 -10.86 13.70 -15.01
CA GLU A 51 -10.52 15.04 -15.48
C GLU A 51 -9.90 15.01 -16.88
N PHE A 52 -9.09 14.00 -17.20
CA PHE A 52 -8.55 13.82 -18.55
C PHE A 52 -9.66 13.60 -19.60
N ASP A 53 -10.63 12.73 -19.32
CA ASP A 53 -11.75 12.47 -20.22
C ASP A 53 -12.62 13.72 -20.40
N LYS A 54 -12.82 14.50 -19.33
CA LYS A 54 -13.53 15.79 -19.37
C LYS A 54 -12.81 16.84 -20.21
N GLN A 55 -11.47 16.90 -20.14
CA GLN A 55 -10.66 17.84 -20.93
C GLN A 55 -10.51 17.43 -22.40
N ASN A 56 -10.66 16.14 -22.70
CA ASN A 56 -10.42 15.57 -24.03
C ASN A 56 -11.62 14.76 -24.54
N PRO A 57 -12.82 15.36 -24.67
CA PRO A 57 -14.01 14.64 -25.14
C PRO A 57 -13.86 14.13 -26.58
N ASP A 58 -12.96 14.73 -27.36
CA ASP A 58 -12.61 14.31 -28.73
C ASP A 58 -11.84 12.99 -28.77
N MET A 59 -11.23 12.57 -27.65
CA MET A 59 -10.50 11.32 -27.52
C MET A 59 -11.38 10.14 -27.07
N MET A 60 -12.62 10.42 -26.65
CA MET A 60 -13.55 9.38 -26.22
C MET A 60 -14.12 8.62 -27.42
N VAL A 61 -14.19 7.30 -27.31
CA VAL A 61 -14.69 6.43 -28.38
C VAL A 61 -16.15 6.10 -28.12
N LYS A 62 -17.05 6.44 -29.04
CA LYS A 62 -18.43 5.96 -29.00
C LYS A 62 -18.51 4.54 -29.55
N PRO A 63 -18.83 3.52 -28.72
CA PRO A 63 -18.98 2.16 -29.20
C PRO A 63 -20.17 2.07 -30.16
N ARG A 64 -20.17 1.06 -31.03
CA ARG A 64 -21.34 0.77 -31.87
C ARG A 64 -22.56 0.43 -30.99
N GLY A 65 -23.69 1.08 -31.30
CA GLY A 65 -25.01 0.82 -30.72
C GLY A 65 -25.28 1.58 -29.43
N ASN A 66 -25.74 2.84 -29.52
CA ASN A 66 -26.28 3.71 -28.43
C ASN A 66 -25.60 3.61 -27.05
N LYS A 67 -24.33 3.24 -26.99
CA LYS A 67 -23.56 3.19 -25.76
C LYS A 67 -22.93 4.55 -25.50
N GLU A 68 -22.78 4.86 -24.21
CA GLU A 68 -22.06 6.04 -23.78
C GLU A 68 -20.62 6.05 -24.32
N ALA A 69 -20.07 7.24 -24.48
CA ALA A 69 -18.69 7.39 -24.94
C ALA A 69 -17.74 6.80 -23.90
N VAL A 70 -16.78 6.00 -24.36
CA VAL A 70 -15.80 5.27 -23.54
C VAL A 70 -14.49 6.05 -23.60
N GLY A 71 -14.06 6.54 -22.43
CA GLY A 71 -12.78 7.23 -22.24
C GLY A 71 -11.77 6.38 -21.47
N VAL A 72 -10.65 7.00 -21.08
CA VAL A 72 -9.59 6.33 -20.31
C VAL A 72 -10.10 5.85 -18.96
N GLN A 73 -10.96 6.64 -18.30
CA GLN A 73 -11.53 6.30 -16.99
C GLN A 73 -12.25 4.95 -17.05
N SER A 74 -13.15 4.78 -18.02
CA SER A 74 -13.92 3.54 -18.16
C SER A 74 -13.06 2.31 -18.45
N VAL A 75 -11.96 2.46 -19.21
CA VAL A 75 -11.00 1.37 -19.46
C VAL A 75 -10.24 1.02 -18.18
N TYR A 76 -9.83 2.04 -17.43
CA TYR A 76 -9.17 1.84 -16.14
C TYR A 76 -10.10 1.15 -15.14
N GLU A 77 -11.33 1.61 -14.98
CA GLU A 77 -12.34 1.01 -14.11
C GLU A 77 -12.63 -0.44 -14.47
N GLN A 78 -12.74 -0.75 -15.78
CA GLN A 78 -12.94 -2.14 -16.23
C GLN A 78 -11.79 -3.04 -15.80
N ARG A 79 -10.54 -2.61 -16.02
CA ARG A 79 -9.34 -3.38 -15.63
C ARG A 79 -9.19 -3.48 -14.12
N ARG A 80 -9.51 -2.41 -13.41
CA ARG A 80 -9.51 -2.38 -11.93
C ARG A 80 -10.56 -3.33 -11.39
N GLY A 81 -11.78 -3.33 -11.93
CA GLY A 81 -12.85 -4.23 -11.52
C GLY A 81 -12.50 -5.71 -11.69
N SER A 82 -11.75 -6.06 -12.74
CA SER A 82 -11.34 -7.45 -13.02
C SER A 82 -10.13 -7.94 -12.22
N THR A 83 -9.35 -7.05 -11.60
CA THR A 83 -8.01 -7.41 -11.06
C THR A 83 -7.72 -6.82 -9.67
N LEU A 84 -8.36 -5.71 -9.30
CA LEU A 84 -8.05 -4.88 -8.13
C LEU A 84 -9.25 -4.58 -7.23
N SER A 85 -10.44 -5.15 -7.51
CA SER A 85 -11.63 -5.05 -6.66
C SER A 85 -11.46 -5.91 -5.39
N ASN A 86 -10.49 -5.52 -4.56
CA ASN A 86 -10.16 -6.24 -3.36
C ASN A 86 -10.82 -5.54 -2.16
N VAL A 87 -11.78 -6.22 -1.55
CA VAL A 87 -12.46 -5.82 -0.30
C VAL A 87 -11.45 -5.50 0.82
N LEU A 88 -10.25 -6.05 0.71
CA LEU A 88 -9.15 -5.78 1.61
C LEU A 88 -8.68 -4.32 1.61
N VAL A 89 -8.71 -3.64 0.46
CA VAL A 89 -8.18 -2.26 0.37
C VAL A 89 -9.01 -1.29 1.21
N PRO A 90 -10.36 -1.27 1.13
CA PRO A 90 -11.18 -0.49 2.05
C PRO A 90 -11.00 -0.87 3.53
N LEU A 91 -10.87 -2.17 3.84
CA LEU A 91 -10.65 -2.64 5.21
C LEU A 91 -9.32 -2.13 5.78
N ALA A 92 -8.23 -2.31 5.03
CA ALA A 92 -6.92 -1.81 5.39
C ALA A 92 -6.93 -0.28 5.56
N HIS A 93 -7.59 0.43 4.63
CA HIS A 93 -7.72 1.88 4.71
C HIS A 93 -8.41 2.33 6.01
N ALA A 94 -9.48 1.64 6.39
CA ALA A 94 -10.24 1.95 7.60
C ALA A 94 -9.49 1.62 8.90
N LEU A 95 -8.69 0.55 8.93
CA LEU A 95 -7.97 0.12 10.13
C LEU A 95 -6.59 0.77 10.27
N ASP A 96 -6.07 1.41 9.22
CA ASP A 96 -4.77 2.06 9.27
C ASP A 96 -4.84 3.39 10.05
N PRO A 97 -4.18 3.52 11.22
CA PRO A 97 -4.28 4.71 12.08
C PRO A 97 -3.87 6.01 11.38
N ILE A 98 -3.02 5.94 10.35
CA ILE A 98 -2.62 7.11 9.55
C ILE A 98 -3.80 7.80 8.85
N ASN A 99 -4.89 7.07 8.64
CA ASN A 99 -6.08 7.57 7.95
C ASN A 99 -7.18 8.02 8.91
N PHE A 100 -6.99 7.90 10.22
CA PHE A 100 -8.01 8.31 11.17
C PHE A 100 -8.14 9.82 11.15
N VAL A 101 -9.35 10.30 11.39
CA VAL A 101 -9.68 11.72 11.32
C VAL A 101 -10.46 12.17 12.54
N GLN A 102 -10.29 13.44 12.89
CA GLN A 102 -11.19 14.14 13.81
C GLN A 102 -12.39 14.68 13.02
N LEU A 103 -13.59 14.27 13.42
CA LEU A 103 -14.82 14.71 12.77
C LEU A 103 -15.34 15.98 13.43
N ASN A 104 -15.76 16.97 12.61
CA ASN A 104 -16.43 18.20 13.06
C ASN A 104 -15.67 19.03 14.11
N GLY A 105 -14.34 19.01 14.11
CA GLY A 105 -13.52 19.71 15.10
C GLY A 105 -13.64 19.12 16.52
N GLY A 106 -14.17 17.91 16.64
CA GLY A 106 -14.15 17.15 17.88
C GLY A 106 -12.73 16.68 18.23
N ASP A 107 -12.52 16.45 19.52
CA ASP A 107 -11.25 15.96 20.06
C ASP A 107 -11.02 14.44 19.82
N ASN A 108 -12.05 13.75 19.35
CA ASN A 108 -12.01 12.31 19.19
C ASN A 108 -11.64 11.86 17.76
N TRP A 109 -10.89 10.77 17.68
CA TRP A 109 -10.39 10.20 16.43
C TRP A 109 -11.29 9.05 15.97
N PHE A 110 -11.61 9.03 14.69
CA PHE A 110 -12.44 7.99 14.10
C PHE A 110 -11.75 7.39 12.87
N PRO A 111 -11.96 6.09 12.60
CA PRO A 111 -11.67 5.54 11.29
C PRO A 111 -12.33 6.38 10.17
N PRO A 112 -11.72 6.45 8.98
CA PRO A 112 -12.22 7.22 7.84
C PRO A 112 -13.45 6.56 7.18
N PHE A 113 -14.40 6.02 7.97
CA PHE A 113 -15.58 5.36 7.42
C PHE A 113 -16.35 6.29 6.48
N HIS A 114 -16.44 7.58 6.80
CA HIS A 114 -17.08 8.59 5.95
C HIS A 114 -16.52 8.65 4.52
N GLU A 115 -15.25 8.31 4.30
CA GLU A 115 -14.62 8.24 2.98
C GLU A 115 -15.08 6.99 2.19
N LEU A 116 -15.56 5.93 2.84
CA LEU A 116 -15.98 4.69 2.19
C LEU A 116 -17.44 4.74 1.72
N SER A 117 -17.75 4.12 0.57
CA SER A 117 -19.12 3.88 0.11
C SER A 117 -19.87 2.93 1.05
N LYS A 118 -21.20 2.84 0.93
CA LYS A 118 -22.00 1.95 1.79
C LYS A 118 -21.63 0.49 1.55
N GLU A 119 -21.38 0.14 0.29
CA GLU A 119 -20.98 -1.16 -0.20
C GLU A 119 -19.57 -1.50 0.32
N GLU A 120 -18.60 -0.59 0.16
CA GLU A 120 -17.23 -0.76 0.67
C GLU A 120 -17.21 -0.99 2.18
N ARG A 121 -18.00 -0.24 2.96
CA ARG A 121 -18.10 -0.44 4.42
C ARG A 121 -18.71 -1.78 4.77
N LYS A 122 -19.76 -2.19 4.06
CA LYS A 122 -20.44 -3.46 4.29
C LYS A 122 -19.49 -4.62 4.02
N ASP A 123 -18.78 -4.57 2.90
CA ASP A 123 -17.87 -5.63 2.48
C ASP A 123 -16.63 -5.67 3.38
N ALA A 124 -16.05 -4.52 3.73
CA ALA A 124 -14.93 -4.43 4.69
C ALA A 124 -15.31 -5.01 6.06
N ARG A 125 -16.51 -4.67 6.56
CA ARG A 125 -17.05 -5.21 7.81
C ARG A 125 -17.23 -6.73 7.74
N LYS A 126 -17.71 -7.26 6.60
CA LYS A 126 -17.85 -8.71 6.41
C LYS A 126 -16.47 -9.39 6.40
N LEU A 127 -15.52 -8.84 5.65
CA LEU A 127 -14.17 -9.38 5.55
C LEU A 127 -13.45 -9.36 6.91
N ALA A 128 -13.64 -8.31 7.72
CA ALA A 128 -13.07 -8.28 9.07
C ALA A 128 -13.56 -9.44 9.95
N ALA A 129 -14.83 -9.83 9.81
CA ALA A 129 -15.40 -10.98 10.50
C ALA A 129 -14.75 -12.27 10.03
N GLU A 130 -14.70 -12.47 8.71
CA GLU A 130 -14.09 -13.64 8.08
C GLU A 130 -12.60 -13.80 8.45
N VAL A 131 -11.85 -12.69 8.51
CA VAL A 131 -10.44 -12.69 8.91
C VAL A 131 -10.27 -13.06 10.38
N TYR A 132 -11.17 -12.62 11.26
CA TYR A 132 -11.10 -12.93 12.69
C TYR A 132 -11.53 -14.36 13.00
N ALA A 133 -12.68 -14.80 12.48
CA ALA A 133 -13.24 -16.14 12.68
C ALA A 133 -12.46 -17.24 11.93
N GLY A 134 -11.58 -16.90 11.00
CA GLY A 134 -10.59 -17.83 10.46
C GLY A 134 -11.06 -18.77 9.36
N ASN A 135 -12.29 -18.59 8.83
CA ASN A 135 -12.78 -18.92 7.49
C ASN A 135 -14.31 -18.78 7.49
N GLY A 136 -14.85 -17.93 6.60
CA GLY A 136 -16.24 -17.51 6.59
C GLY A 136 -17.29 -18.63 6.56
N GLU A 137 -18.46 -18.29 7.12
CA GLU A 137 -19.64 -19.15 7.37
C GLU A 137 -19.58 -20.03 8.62
N GLY A 138 -19.35 -19.44 9.80
CA GLY A 138 -19.85 -19.93 11.11
C GLY A 138 -19.98 -21.45 11.26
N ALA A 139 -18.91 -22.18 10.92
CA ALA A 139 -18.94 -23.64 10.86
C ALA A 139 -19.03 -24.21 12.28
N THR A 140 -18.40 -23.51 13.24
CA THR A 140 -18.47 -23.80 14.67
C THR A 140 -19.21 -22.70 15.44
N GLU A 141 -19.66 -23.02 16.65
CA GLU A 141 -20.28 -22.03 17.55
C GLU A 141 -19.26 -20.99 18.05
N GLU A 142 -17.99 -21.36 18.11
CA GLU A 142 -16.90 -20.46 18.46
C GLU A 142 -16.69 -19.39 17.40
N ASP A 143 -16.75 -19.77 16.11
CA ASP A 143 -16.65 -18.83 14.98
C ASP A 143 -17.82 -17.84 14.98
N ARG A 144 -19.04 -18.31 15.26
CA ARG A 144 -20.22 -17.42 15.36
C ARG A 144 -20.12 -16.42 16.51
N ARG A 145 -19.51 -16.84 17.63
CA ARG A 145 -19.24 -15.95 18.75
C ARG A 145 -18.17 -14.92 18.40
N ALA A 146 -17.09 -15.35 17.75
CA ALA A 146 -16.02 -14.50 17.27
C ALA A 146 -16.53 -13.45 16.26
N ASP A 147 -17.38 -13.85 15.31
CA ASP A 147 -18.04 -12.93 14.37
C ASP A 147 -18.85 -11.86 15.11
N LYS A 148 -19.66 -12.24 16.09
CA LYS A 148 -20.47 -11.30 16.88
C LYS A 148 -19.60 -10.32 17.66
N GLU A 149 -18.51 -10.79 18.26
CA GLU A 149 -17.55 -9.97 18.99
C GLU A 149 -16.92 -8.92 18.06
N MET A 150 -16.36 -9.34 16.93
CA MET A 150 -15.76 -8.44 15.94
C MET A 150 -16.78 -7.42 15.42
N LEU A 151 -18.01 -7.85 15.10
CA LEU A 151 -19.07 -6.96 14.61
C LEU A 151 -19.52 -5.95 15.66
N SER A 152 -19.46 -6.29 16.94
CA SER A 152 -19.75 -5.42 18.08
C SER A 152 -18.64 -4.38 18.27
N GLU A 153 -17.38 -4.81 18.25
CA GLU A 153 -16.22 -3.93 18.31
C GLU A 153 -16.21 -2.93 17.14
N TRP A 154 -16.47 -3.40 15.91
CA TRP A 154 -16.58 -2.55 14.72
C TRP A 154 -17.62 -1.45 14.91
N GLY A 155 -18.81 -1.81 15.40
CA GLY A 155 -19.89 -0.86 15.68
C GLY A 155 -19.52 0.14 16.77
N THR A 156 -18.87 -0.34 17.82
CA THR A 156 -18.41 0.48 18.94
C THR A 156 -17.35 1.47 18.49
N LEU A 157 -16.33 1.04 17.73
CA LEU A 157 -15.31 1.92 17.18
C LEU A 157 -15.91 2.95 16.21
N ALA A 158 -16.89 2.56 15.39
CA ALA A 158 -17.57 3.47 14.46
C ALA A 158 -18.39 4.56 15.16
N LEU A 159 -18.89 4.28 16.37
CA LEU A 159 -19.73 5.21 17.14
C LEU A 159 -18.93 6.03 18.16
N MET A 160 -18.06 5.35 18.91
CA MET A 160 -17.33 5.89 20.06
C MET A 160 -15.93 6.39 19.70
N GLY A 161 -15.38 5.99 18.54
CA GLY A 161 -14.05 6.39 18.12
C GLY A 161 -12.93 5.76 18.94
N VAL A 162 -11.73 6.32 18.85
CA VAL A 162 -10.55 5.90 19.59
C VAL A 162 -10.74 6.25 21.08
N PRO A 163 -10.35 5.36 22.00
CA PRO A 163 -10.46 5.64 23.43
C PRO A 163 -9.61 6.83 23.87
N ASP A 164 -10.04 7.54 24.93
CA ASP A 164 -9.40 8.76 25.41
C ASP A 164 -7.91 8.56 25.79
N ASP A 165 -7.59 7.41 26.40
CA ASP A 165 -6.22 7.02 26.77
C ASP A 165 -5.30 6.76 25.58
N CYS A 166 -5.88 6.58 24.38
CA CYS A 166 -5.14 6.28 23.15
C CYS A 166 -4.96 7.52 22.24
N LYS A 167 -5.58 8.67 22.58
CA LYS A 167 -5.62 9.86 21.73
C LYS A 167 -4.24 10.50 21.49
N GLU A 168 -3.39 10.56 22.51
CA GLU A 168 -2.05 11.17 22.40
C GLU A 168 -1.19 10.45 21.34
N HIS A 169 -1.37 9.14 21.18
CA HIS A 169 -0.68 8.36 20.15
C HIS A 169 -1.15 8.74 18.73
N MET A 170 -2.41 9.13 18.57
CA MET A 170 -2.98 9.46 17.25
C MET A 170 -2.36 10.71 16.64
N GLU A 171 -1.99 11.71 17.45
CA GLU A 171 -1.30 12.90 16.96
C GLU A 171 0.04 12.54 16.30
N VAL A 172 0.78 11.61 16.91
CA VAL A 172 2.06 11.13 16.37
C VAL A 172 1.85 10.27 15.12
N LEU A 173 0.84 9.40 15.13
CA LEU A 173 0.58 8.47 14.03
C LEU A 173 0.03 9.15 12.76
N THR A 174 -0.71 10.23 12.93
CA THR A 174 -1.32 11.00 11.82
C THR A 174 -0.45 12.17 11.35
N ALA A 175 0.58 12.55 12.14
CA ALA A 175 1.52 13.59 11.77
C ALA A 175 2.19 13.30 10.41
N ARG A 176 2.19 14.32 9.55
CA ARG A 176 2.92 14.33 8.27
C ARG A 176 3.97 15.41 8.33
N LYS A 177 5.24 15.03 8.31
CA LYS A 177 6.36 15.97 8.38
C LYS A 177 7.03 16.08 7.01
N THR A 178 6.93 17.25 6.39
CA THR A 178 7.69 17.56 5.18
C THR A 178 9.15 17.78 5.54
N VAL A 179 10.05 16.98 4.97
CA VAL A 179 11.49 17.08 5.15
C VAL A 179 12.12 17.40 3.81
N GLU A 180 12.83 18.52 3.77
CA GLU A 180 13.65 18.88 2.62
C GLU A 180 15.06 18.35 2.84
N SER A 181 15.56 17.57 1.89
CA SER A 181 16.94 17.12 1.86
C SER A 181 17.62 17.70 0.62
N LYS A 182 18.81 18.26 0.80
CA LYS A 182 19.66 18.75 -0.30
C LYS A 182 20.80 17.76 -0.53
N ALA A 183 20.85 17.24 -1.74
CA ALA A 183 21.96 16.41 -2.23
C ALA A 183 22.55 17.08 -3.48
N GLY A 184 23.67 17.80 -3.32
CA GLY A 184 24.24 18.61 -4.39
C GLY A 184 23.29 19.74 -4.81
N ASN A 185 22.99 19.83 -6.11
CA ASN A 185 22.03 20.81 -6.67
C ASN A 185 20.58 20.32 -6.64
N SER A 186 20.33 19.07 -6.22
CA SER A 186 18.98 18.51 -6.15
C SER A 186 18.38 18.72 -4.76
N THR A 187 17.17 19.29 -4.71
CA THR A 187 16.36 19.37 -3.48
C THR A 187 15.27 18.32 -3.58
N THR A 188 15.29 17.35 -2.68
CA THR A 188 14.25 16.30 -2.60
C THR A 188 13.38 16.59 -1.38
N VAL A 189 12.09 16.78 -1.63
CA VAL A 189 11.08 16.96 -0.59
C VAL A 189 10.43 15.60 -0.34
N SER A 190 10.53 15.08 0.88
CA SER A 190 9.85 13.85 1.28
C SER A 190 8.88 14.12 2.43
N VAL A 191 7.77 13.39 2.47
CA VAL A 191 6.83 13.45 3.59
C VAL A 191 7.11 12.25 4.47
N GLN A 192 7.58 12.49 5.69
CA GLN A 192 7.71 11.47 6.71
C GLN A 192 6.36 11.21 7.36
N ILE A 193 6.00 9.94 7.40
CA ILE A 193 4.80 9.40 8.02
C ILE A 193 5.19 8.34 9.05
N ALA A 194 4.29 8.03 9.98
CA ALA A 194 4.51 6.98 10.95
C ALA A 194 4.78 5.63 10.26
N GLY A 195 5.86 4.96 10.67
CA GLY A 195 6.24 3.65 10.16
C GLY A 195 5.17 2.59 10.45
N ILE A 196 5.14 1.53 9.65
CA ILE A 196 4.20 0.42 9.84
C ILE A 196 4.29 -0.21 11.23
N GLU A 197 5.49 -0.30 11.81
CA GLU A 197 5.72 -0.85 13.15
C GLU A 197 5.01 -0.03 14.23
N ALA A 198 5.07 1.30 14.19
CA ALA A 198 4.36 2.16 15.14
C ALA A 198 2.84 1.98 15.04
N ARG A 199 2.33 1.83 13.82
CA ARG A 199 0.90 1.61 13.54
C ARG A 199 0.41 0.25 14.00
N LEU A 200 1.25 -0.79 13.88
CA LEU A 200 0.97 -2.13 14.42
C LEU A 200 1.06 -2.15 15.96
N MET A 201 2.04 -1.44 16.54
CA MET A 201 2.15 -1.28 17.99
C MET A 201 0.93 -0.59 18.58
N PHE A 202 0.38 0.41 17.89
CA PHE A 202 -0.87 1.04 18.31
C PHE A 202 -2.02 0.04 18.48
N TRP A 203 -2.25 -0.82 17.49
CA TRP A 203 -3.28 -1.85 17.59
C TRP A 203 -3.01 -2.88 18.68
N SER A 204 -1.77 -3.39 18.73
CA SER A 204 -1.40 -4.48 19.65
C SER A 204 -1.27 -4.06 21.11
N GLN A 205 -0.86 -2.82 21.40
CA GLN A 205 -0.57 -2.36 22.77
C GLN A 205 -1.63 -1.43 23.35
N HIS A 206 -2.29 -0.62 22.51
CA HIS A 206 -3.23 0.40 22.99
C HIS A 206 -4.68 -0.01 22.70
N MET A 207 -4.99 -0.36 21.45
CA MET A 207 -6.37 -0.71 21.07
C MET A 207 -6.79 -2.12 21.53
N SER A 208 -5.85 -3.05 21.73
CA SER A 208 -6.14 -4.46 22.01
C SER A 208 -6.91 -4.70 23.31
N VAL A 209 -6.85 -3.77 24.27
CA VAL A 209 -7.59 -3.88 25.54
C VAL A 209 -9.09 -3.69 25.33
N GLN A 210 -9.49 -2.74 24.48
CA GLN A 210 -10.90 -2.42 24.22
C GLN A 210 -11.43 -3.07 22.95
N TYR A 211 -10.55 -3.35 21.99
CA TYR A 211 -10.85 -3.90 20.68
C TYR A 211 -9.92 -5.08 20.33
N PRO A 212 -9.91 -6.17 21.12
CA PRO A 212 -9.04 -7.32 20.86
C PRO A 212 -9.28 -7.98 19.50
N ALA A 213 -10.53 -8.09 19.05
CA ALA A 213 -10.85 -8.68 17.75
C ALA A 213 -10.37 -7.79 16.59
N LEU A 214 -10.63 -6.49 16.64
CA LEU A 214 -10.15 -5.56 15.61
C LEU A 214 -8.62 -5.43 15.62
N ALA A 215 -7.97 -5.48 16.78
CA ALA A 215 -6.51 -5.48 16.87
C ALA A 215 -5.91 -6.71 16.17
N ASN A 216 -6.53 -7.89 16.33
CA ASN A 216 -6.14 -9.10 15.60
C ASN A 216 -6.27 -8.93 14.08
N VAL A 217 -7.42 -8.41 13.63
CA VAL A 217 -7.67 -8.15 12.20
C VAL A 217 -6.69 -7.12 11.65
N ALA A 218 -6.47 -6.02 12.36
CA ALA A 218 -5.57 -4.95 11.94
C ALA A 218 -4.12 -5.44 11.83
N ASP A 219 -3.64 -6.26 12.77
CA ASP A 219 -2.29 -6.85 12.69
C ASP A 219 -2.11 -7.70 11.43
N ARG A 220 -3.11 -8.55 11.09
CA ARG A 220 -3.08 -9.36 9.87
C ARG A 220 -3.17 -8.52 8.60
N VAL A 221 -4.10 -7.57 8.58
CA VAL A 221 -4.41 -6.75 7.40
C VAL A 221 -3.26 -5.81 7.05
N LEU A 222 -2.72 -5.09 8.03
CA LEU A 222 -1.72 -4.06 7.79
C LEU A 222 -0.33 -4.62 7.46
N ARG A 223 -0.07 -5.90 7.77
CA ARG A 223 1.17 -6.60 7.39
C ARG A 223 1.21 -7.06 5.95
N MET A 224 0.08 -7.04 5.23
CA MET A 224 0.08 -7.45 3.82
C MET A 224 0.82 -6.46 2.92
N HIS A 225 1.56 -7.03 1.97
CA HIS A 225 2.26 -6.27 0.94
C HIS A 225 1.27 -5.63 -0.05
N THR A 226 1.56 -4.41 -0.48
CA THR A 226 0.76 -3.66 -1.46
C THR A 226 0.93 -4.17 -2.88
N THR A 227 2.14 -4.58 -3.24
CA THR A 227 2.54 -4.99 -4.59
C THR A 227 3.51 -6.15 -4.55
N THR A 228 3.59 -6.89 -5.65
CA THR A 228 4.60 -7.92 -5.87
C THR A 228 6.00 -7.34 -6.15
N CYS A 229 6.12 -6.02 -6.34
CA CYS A 229 7.39 -5.36 -6.68
C CYS A 229 8.46 -5.50 -5.58
N ALA A 230 8.05 -5.67 -4.32
CA ALA A 230 8.97 -6.04 -3.24
C ALA A 230 9.70 -7.37 -3.54
N ALA A 231 8.99 -8.34 -4.13
CA ALA A 231 9.59 -9.56 -4.62
C ALA A 231 10.41 -9.32 -5.89
N GLU A 232 9.97 -8.45 -6.81
CA GLU A 232 10.72 -8.12 -8.05
C GLU A 232 12.10 -7.51 -7.77
N ARG A 233 12.24 -6.71 -6.71
CA ARG A 233 13.55 -6.22 -6.26
C ARG A 233 14.46 -7.37 -5.83
N ASN A 234 13.92 -8.35 -5.11
CA ASN A 234 14.66 -9.57 -4.77
C ASN A 234 15.03 -10.40 -6.01
N TRP A 235 14.12 -10.52 -6.98
CA TRP A 235 14.38 -11.23 -8.24
C TRP A 235 15.44 -10.54 -9.10
N SER A 236 15.45 -9.20 -9.12
CA SER A 236 16.48 -8.41 -9.82
C SER A 236 17.84 -8.61 -9.18
N LEU A 237 17.90 -8.63 -7.84
CA LEU A 237 19.11 -8.95 -7.08
C LEU A 237 19.61 -10.38 -7.39
N TRP A 238 18.70 -11.35 -7.45
CA TRP A 238 19.00 -12.72 -7.83
C TRP A 238 19.60 -12.79 -9.24
N GLY A 239 19.00 -12.08 -10.20
CA GLY A 239 19.53 -11.95 -11.57
C GLY A 239 20.96 -11.38 -11.62
N ASN A 240 21.26 -10.38 -10.79
CA ASN A 240 22.61 -9.80 -10.69
C ASN A 240 23.65 -10.77 -10.11
N ILE A 241 23.28 -11.53 -9.07
CA ILE A 241 24.16 -12.54 -8.44
C ILE A 241 24.60 -13.59 -9.48
N PHE A 242 23.67 -14.08 -10.30
CA PHE A 242 23.96 -15.13 -11.28
C PHE A 242 24.56 -14.62 -12.60
N SER A 243 24.20 -13.41 -13.06
CA SER A 243 24.67 -12.90 -14.36
C SER A 243 25.98 -12.13 -14.28
N LYS A 244 26.11 -11.18 -13.33
CA LYS A 244 27.21 -10.20 -13.31
C LYS A 244 28.32 -10.57 -12.34
N ALA A 245 27.99 -11.11 -11.16
CA ALA A 245 29.00 -11.50 -10.17
C ALA A 245 29.75 -12.80 -10.53
N ARG A 246 29.36 -13.50 -11.62
CA ARG A 246 29.95 -14.76 -12.14
C ARG A 246 30.24 -15.82 -11.08
N ASN A 247 29.54 -15.74 -9.95
CA ASN A 247 29.68 -16.71 -8.89
C ASN A 247 28.75 -17.87 -9.19
N ARG A 248 29.34 -19.05 -9.37
CA ARG A 248 28.61 -20.31 -9.44
C ARG A 248 28.14 -20.68 -8.03
N LEU A 249 27.31 -19.82 -7.46
CA LEU A 249 26.71 -19.97 -6.14
C LEU A 249 25.67 -21.08 -6.21
N ALA A 250 25.70 -21.97 -5.22
CA ALA A 250 24.59 -22.87 -4.99
C ALA A 250 23.33 -22.05 -4.69
N GLN A 251 22.17 -22.50 -5.16
CA GLN A 251 20.88 -21.85 -4.97
C GLN A 251 20.63 -21.47 -3.49
N GLU A 252 20.90 -22.40 -2.58
CA GLU A 252 20.74 -22.19 -1.12
C GLU A 252 21.57 -21.00 -0.60
N ARG A 253 22.77 -20.77 -1.16
CA ARG A 253 23.63 -19.65 -0.76
C ARG A 253 23.11 -18.32 -1.31
N ALA A 254 22.60 -18.32 -2.55
CA ALA A 254 21.96 -17.13 -3.12
C ALA A 254 20.69 -16.73 -2.33
N GLU A 255 19.88 -17.71 -1.91
CA GLU A 255 18.71 -17.48 -1.06
C GLU A 255 19.09 -16.85 0.30
N LYS A 256 20.13 -17.37 0.97
CA LYS A 256 20.64 -16.80 2.24
C LYS A 256 21.11 -15.36 2.09
N LEU A 257 21.84 -15.05 1.03
CA LEU A 257 22.34 -13.70 0.77
C LEU A 257 21.20 -12.70 0.54
N ILE A 258 20.18 -13.08 -0.23
CA ILE A 258 18.98 -12.26 -0.43
C ILE A 258 18.24 -12.07 0.90
N TYR A 259 18.07 -13.14 1.67
CA TYR A 259 17.40 -13.07 2.97
C TYR A 259 18.12 -12.12 3.94
N ILE A 260 19.44 -12.24 4.08
CA ILE A 260 20.23 -11.36 4.94
C ILE A 260 20.12 -9.92 4.46
N ARG A 261 20.28 -9.67 3.15
CA ARG A 261 20.19 -8.32 2.56
C ARG A 261 18.84 -7.65 2.81
N GLN A 262 17.75 -8.40 2.69
CA GLN A 262 16.39 -7.88 2.88
C GLN A 262 16.11 -7.56 4.36
N ASN A 263 16.71 -8.32 5.27
CA ASN A 263 16.48 -8.16 6.71
C ASN A 263 17.50 -7.27 7.41
N ASP A 264 18.65 -6.98 6.81
CA ASP A 264 19.71 -6.15 7.39
C ASP A 264 19.27 -4.69 7.61
N ASP A 265 19.10 -4.33 8.89
CA ASP A 265 18.68 -3.00 9.34
C ASP A 265 19.70 -1.90 9.03
N SER A 266 20.99 -2.24 8.90
CA SER A 266 22.05 -1.27 8.64
C SER A 266 21.93 -0.60 7.26
N ASN A 267 21.18 -1.24 6.36
CA ASN A 267 20.88 -0.77 5.01
C ASN A 267 19.56 0.01 4.91
N LYS A 268 18.77 0.09 5.99
CA LYS A 268 17.41 0.66 5.98
C LYS A 268 17.36 2.18 6.21
N GLY A 269 18.47 2.82 6.59
CA GLY A 269 18.54 4.25 6.93
C GLY A 269 19.55 5.08 6.11
N LYS A 270 20.36 4.44 5.27
CA LYS A 270 21.23 5.13 4.30
C LYS A 270 20.54 4.98 2.97
N GLY A 271 19.93 6.05 2.44
CA GLY A 271 19.56 6.09 1.01
C GLY A 271 20.76 5.56 0.24
N SER A 272 20.58 4.39 -0.39
CA SER A 272 21.66 3.43 -0.66
C SER A 272 22.81 4.12 -1.39
N ARG A 273 23.85 4.51 -0.64
CA ARG A 273 25.08 5.09 -1.20
C ARG A 273 25.90 4.02 -1.92
N LEU A 274 25.56 2.75 -1.70
CA LEU A 274 26.13 1.60 -2.36
C LEU A 274 25.11 1.09 -3.38
N SER A 275 25.57 0.81 -4.60
CA SER A 275 24.75 0.11 -5.58
C SER A 275 24.43 -1.31 -5.10
N ASP A 276 23.36 -1.92 -5.61
CA ASP A 276 22.99 -3.30 -5.30
C ASP A 276 24.16 -4.28 -5.53
N GLU A 277 25.04 -3.95 -6.47
CA GLU A 277 26.27 -4.69 -6.78
C GLU A 277 27.29 -4.60 -5.63
N GLU A 278 27.52 -3.41 -5.08
CA GLU A 278 28.50 -3.20 -4.01
C GLU A 278 28.11 -3.89 -2.71
N VAL A 279 26.82 -3.93 -2.37
CA VAL A 279 26.35 -4.62 -1.17
C VAL A 279 26.51 -6.13 -1.30
N VAL A 280 26.15 -6.70 -2.46
CA VAL A 280 26.35 -8.14 -2.72
C VAL A 280 27.83 -8.50 -2.66
N MET A 281 28.70 -7.69 -3.27
CA MET A 281 30.14 -7.93 -3.22
C MET A 281 30.70 -7.82 -1.81
N THR A 282 30.17 -6.92 -0.98
CA THR A 282 30.57 -6.79 0.43
C THR A 282 30.15 -8.01 1.25
N LEU A 283 28.93 -8.51 1.04
CA LEU A 283 28.44 -9.72 1.73
C LEU A 283 29.24 -10.96 1.32
N LEU A 284 29.57 -11.09 0.02
CA LEU A 284 30.42 -12.17 -0.47
C LEU A 284 31.84 -12.10 0.13
N ALA A 285 32.45 -10.90 0.15
CA ALA A 285 33.78 -10.70 0.72
C ALA A 285 33.83 -10.99 2.23
N ALA A 286 32.81 -10.56 2.99
CA ALA A 286 32.73 -10.79 4.43
C ALA A 286 32.51 -12.27 4.80
N GLU A 287 31.87 -13.06 3.93
CA GLU A 287 31.77 -14.51 4.09
C GLU A 287 33.07 -15.22 3.76
N ASP A 288 33.75 -14.84 2.67
CA ASP A 288 35.00 -15.48 2.25
C ASP A 288 36.11 -15.25 3.29
N GLU A 289 36.14 -14.09 3.96
CA GLU A 289 37.02 -13.84 5.12
C GLU A 289 36.73 -14.73 6.32
N LYS A 290 35.46 -15.13 6.54
CA LYS A 290 35.08 -16.06 7.61
C LYS A 290 35.44 -17.50 7.26
N SER A 291 35.27 -17.89 5.99
CA SER A 291 35.67 -19.22 5.51
C SER A 291 37.19 -19.42 5.45
N ALA A 292 37.98 -18.35 5.29
CA ALA A 292 39.45 -18.41 5.32
C ALA A 292 40.06 -18.45 6.74
N ARG A 293 39.24 -18.29 7.79
CA ARG A 293 39.64 -18.33 9.20
C ARG A 293 39.30 -19.64 9.92
N VAL A 294 38.85 -20.66 9.18
CA VAL A 294 38.60 -22.04 9.64
C VAL A 294 39.65 -22.95 9.01
#